data_AF-A0A6I7F7K4-F1
#
_entry.id   AF-A0A6I7F7K4-F1
#
_cell.length_a   1.000
_cell.length_b   1.000
_cell.length_c   1.000
_cell.angle_alpha   90.00
_cell.angle_beta   90.00
_cell.angle_gamma   90.00
#
_symmetry.space_group_name_H-M   'P 1'
#
loop_
_entity.id
_entity.type
_entity.pdbx_description
1 polymer ?
#
loop_
_entity_poly.entity_id
_entity_poly.type
_entity_poly.pdbx_seq_one_letter_code
_entity_poly.pdbx_strand_id
1 'polypeptide(L)'
;MKTREKNVFLMLILTIFTLGIYYIYWIFDTSEHMEDESRLPATEVFFGIITLGIYFVYWHYKTAKKVYHFAQSKGYKGISDQSMICLLCSLIPSGGWIISMGLIQTNINTLHFLESRKNQQK
;
A
#
# COMPACT_ATOMS: atom_id res chain seq x y z
N MET A 1 4.57 -12.32 2.10
CA MET A 1 3.60 -11.32 1.61
C MET A 1 2.41 -12.03 0.97
N LYS A 2 1.20 -11.78 1.49
CA LYS A 2 -0.05 -12.28 0.92
C LYS A 2 -0.69 -11.15 0.13
N THR A 3 -0.83 -11.29 -1.18
CA THR A 3 -1.43 -10.23 -2.01
C THR A 3 -2.95 -10.34 -1.95
N ARG A 4 -3.66 -9.21 -1.80
CA ARG A 4 -5.13 -9.15 -1.83
C ARG A 4 -5.56 -8.12 -2.85
N GLU A 5 -6.35 -8.56 -3.83
CA GLU A 5 -6.97 -7.67 -4.78
C GLU A 5 -8.05 -6.82 -4.11
N LYS A 6 -8.04 -5.51 -4.37
CA LYS A 6 -9.10 -4.58 -3.97
C LYS A 6 -9.45 -3.65 -5.12
N ASN A 7 -10.73 -3.33 -5.28
CA ASN A 7 -11.15 -2.33 -6.26
C ASN A 7 -10.70 -0.93 -5.79
N VAL A 8 -9.78 -0.33 -6.53
CA VAL A 8 -9.21 0.99 -6.22
C VAL A 8 -10.29 2.07 -6.19
N PHE A 9 -11.24 2.06 -7.12
CA PHE A 9 -12.31 3.07 -7.15
C PHE A 9 -13.20 3.01 -5.90
N LEU A 10 -13.60 1.80 -5.50
CA LEU A 10 -14.43 1.60 -4.31
C LEU A 10 -13.68 2.02 -3.04
N MET A 11 -12.40 1.68 -2.96
CA MET A 11 -11.50 2.06 -1.87
C MET A 11 -11.40 3.59 -1.71
N LEU A 12 -11.28 4.33 -2.82
CA LEU A 12 -11.24 5.78 -2.84
C LEU A 12 -12.57 6.40 -2.38
N ILE A 13 -13.69 5.88 -2.87
CA ILE A 13 -15.03 6.33 -2.48
C ILE A 13 -15.24 6.14 -0.98
N LEU A 14 -14.96 4.94 -0.43
CA LEU A 14 -15.11 4.69 1.00
C LEU A 14 -14.24 5.62 1.84
N THR A 15 -13.02 5.90 1.40
CA THR A 15 -12.11 6.82 2.08
C THR A 15 -12.72 8.21 2.22
N ILE A 16 -13.33 8.73 1.16
CA ILE A 16 -13.98 10.05 1.17
C ILE A 16 -15.24 10.02 2.04
N PHE A 17 -16.10 9.02 1.88
CA PHE A 17 -17.35 8.90 2.64
C PHE A 17 -17.15 8.68 4.14
N THR A 18 -16.05 8.01 4.52
CA THR A 18 -15.71 7.76 5.93
C THR A 18 -14.80 8.83 6.53
N LEU A 19 -14.58 9.95 5.82
CA LEU A 19 -13.71 11.05 6.24
C LEU A 19 -12.28 10.58 6.63
N GLY A 20 -11.73 9.63 5.87
CA GLY A 20 -10.38 9.11 6.09
C GLY A 20 -10.27 7.97 7.11
N ILE A 21 -11.34 7.58 7.80
CA ILE A 21 -11.31 6.42 8.73
C ILE A 21 -10.96 5.14 7.97
N TYR A 22 -11.56 4.93 6.79
CA TYR A 22 -11.25 3.76 5.96
C TYR A 22 -9.78 3.74 5.52
N TYR A 23 -9.13 4.90 5.36
CA TYR A 23 -7.71 4.95 5.02
C TYR A 23 -6.82 4.39 6.13
N ILE A 24 -7.15 4.68 7.39
CA ILE A 24 -6.46 4.09 8.55
C ILE A 24 -6.64 2.57 8.58
N TYR A 25 -7.87 2.10 8.34
CA TYR A 25 -8.15 0.66 8.20
C TYR A 25 -7.35 0.03 7.04
N TRP A 26 -7.26 0.71 5.90
CA TRP A 26 -6.52 0.21 4.76
C TRP A 26 -5.03 0.09 5.03
N ILE A 27 -4.43 1.04 5.77
CA ILE A 27 -3.03 0.93 6.22
C ILE A 27 -2.86 -0.33 7.06
N PHE A 28 -3.73 -0.53 8.06
CA PHE A 28 -3.70 -1.71 8.93
C PHE A 28 -3.73 -3.02 8.13
N ASP A 29 -4.74 -3.17 7.26
CA ASP A 29 -4.91 -4.38 6.45
C ASP A 29 -3.71 -4.57 5.50
N THR A 30 -3.20 -3.50 4.90
CA THR A 30 -2.04 -3.59 3.99
C THR A 30 -0.77 -4.01 4.73
N SER A 31 -0.52 -3.45 5.92
CA SER A 31 0.62 -3.80 6.77
C SER A 31 0.56 -5.27 7.21
N GLU A 32 -0.61 -5.74 7.65
CA GLU A 32 -0.81 -7.12 8.12
C GLU A 32 -0.42 -8.15 7.05
N HIS A 33 -0.74 -7.86 5.80
CA HIS A 33 -0.49 -8.78 4.68
C HIS A 33 0.94 -8.67 4.11
N MET A 34 1.71 -7.66 4.51
CA MET A 34 3.07 -7.40 4.04
C MET A 34 4.17 -7.87 4.98
N GLU A 35 3.87 -8.16 6.25
CA GLU A 35 4.90 -8.48 7.25
C GLU A 35 5.21 -9.98 7.32
N ASP A 36 6.52 -10.27 7.44
CA ASP A 36 7.05 -11.57 7.86
C ASP A 36 7.26 -11.45 9.37
N GLU A 37 6.26 -11.89 10.14
CA GLU A 37 6.24 -12.28 11.57
C GLU A 37 6.84 -11.35 12.67
N SER A 38 7.63 -10.31 12.37
CA SER A 38 8.42 -9.59 13.37
C SER A 38 7.92 -8.19 13.74
N ARG A 39 6.89 -7.68 13.07
CA ARG A 39 6.25 -6.39 13.40
C ARG A 39 4.74 -6.57 13.45
N LEU A 40 4.10 -5.73 14.25
CA LEU A 40 2.65 -5.71 14.37
C LEU A 40 2.11 -4.58 13.49
N PRO A 41 1.12 -4.85 12.63
CA PRO A 41 0.48 -3.82 11.80
C PRO A 41 -0.15 -2.70 12.63
N ALA A 42 -0.59 -3.03 13.84
CA ALA A 42 -1.08 -2.06 14.83
C ALA A 42 -0.02 -1.01 15.21
N THR A 43 1.26 -1.37 15.22
CA THR A 43 2.35 -0.46 15.56
C THR A 43 2.51 0.64 14.51
N GLU A 44 2.33 0.32 13.23
CA GLU A 44 2.45 1.31 12.14
C GLU A 44 1.31 2.32 12.18
N VAL A 45 0.09 1.86 12.46
CA VAL A 45 -1.08 2.73 12.65
C VAL A 45 -0.91 3.61 13.90
N PHE A 46 -0.45 3.02 15.00
CA PHE A 46 -0.19 3.72 16.25
C PHE A 46 0.84 4.85 16.08
N PHE A 47 1.97 4.57 15.43
CA PHE A 47 2.95 5.61 15.09
C PHE A 47 2.37 6.66 14.15
N GLY A 48 1.54 6.26 13.19
CA GLY A 48 0.77 7.16 12.34
C GLY A 48 -0.04 8.20 13.11
N ILE A 49 -0.82 7.73 14.08
CA ILE A 49 -1.68 8.59 14.90
C ILE A 49 -0.85 9.47 15.85
N ILE A 50 0.14 8.91 16.55
CA ILE A 50 0.97 9.66 17.50
C ILE A 50 1.79 10.75 16.82
N THR A 51 2.29 10.50 15.61
CA THR A 51 3.06 11.48 14.84
C THR A 51 2.17 12.44 14.04
N LEU A 52 0.87 12.49 14.31
CA LEU A 52 -0.11 13.34 13.63
C LEU A 52 -0.08 13.16 12.10
N GLY A 53 0.08 11.92 11.64
CA GLY A 53 0.07 11.54 10.23
C GLY A 53 1.41 11.68 9.51
N ILE A 54 2.45 12.25 10.13
CA ILE A 54 3.79 12.35 9.51
C ILE A 54 4.35 10.96 9.21
N TYR A 55 4.18 10.01 10.13
CA TYR A 55 4.63 8.63 9.91
C TYR A 55 3.91 7.97 8.71
N PHE A 56 2.66 8.35 8.39
CA PHE A 56 1.98 7.80 7.22
C PHE A 56 2.67 8.17 5.90
N VAL A 57 3.32 9.34 5.82
CA VAL A 57 4.12 9.73 4.66
C VAL A 57 5.30 8.77 4.47
N TYR A 58 6.03 8.49 5.56
CA TYR A 58 7.12 7.51 5.55
C TYR A 58 6.61 6.11 5.21
N TRP A 59 5.46 5.73 5.75
CA TRP A 59 4.82 4.45 5.50
C TRP A 59 4.53 4.25 4.01
N HIS A 60 3.97 5.24 3.32
CA HIS A 60 3.72 5.15 1.87
C HIS A 60 4.97 4.86 1.06
N TYR A 61 6.07 5.56 1.35
CA TYR A 61 7.36 5.32 0.70
C TYR A 61 7.84 3.88 0.93
N LYS A 62 7.89 3.48 2.20
CA LYS A 62 8.39 2.16 2.63
C LYS A 62 7.56 1.03 2.00
N THR A 63 6.24 1.14 2.05
CA THR A 63 5.29 0.16 1.53
C THR A 63 5.40 0.04 0.00
N ALA A 64 5.40 1.15 -0.74
CA ALA A 64 5.57 1.13 -2.19
C ALA A 64 6.92 0.48 -2.60
N LYS A 65 8.00 0.81 -1.89
CA LYS A 65 9.32 0.22 -2.12
C LYS A 65 9.35 -1.28 -1.84
N LYS A 66 8.65 -1.73 -0.79
CA LYS A 66 8.53 -3.16 -0.45
C LYS A 66 7.80 -3.94 -1.53
N VAL A 67 6.69 -3.42 -2.04
CA VAL A 67 5.94 -4.01 -3.16
C VAL A 67 6.83 -4.17 -4.39
N TYR A 68 7.59 -3.12 -4.73
CA TYR A 68 8.54 -3.16 -5.84
C TYR A 68 9.62 -4.23 -5.65
N HIS A 69 10.31 -4.24 -4.50
CA HIS A 69 11.36 -5.24 -4.23
C HIS A 69 10.83 -6.67 -4.25
N PHE A 70 9.62 -6.89 -3.72
CA PHE A 70 8.97 -8.21 -3.78
C PHE A 70 8.73 -8.64 -5.23
N ALA A 71 8.17 -7.75 -6.07
CA ALA A 71 7.97 -8.02 -7.48
C ALA A 71 9.28 -8.39 -8.20
N GLN A 72 10.34 -7.63 -7.96
CA GLN A 72 11.67 -7.88 -8.52
C GLN A 72 12.25 -9.22 -8.04
N SER A 73 12.11 -9.56 -6.76
CA SER A 73 12.58 -10.84 -6.20
C SER A 73 11.92 -12.07 -6.83
N LYS A 74 10.68 -11.91 -7.33
CA LYS A 74 9.92 -12.97 -8.02
C LYS A 74 10.12 -12.96 -9.53
N GLY A 75 10.85 -11.97 -10.07
CA GLY A 75 11.10 -11.78 -11.50
C GLY A 75 9.90 -11.21 -12.27
N TYR A 76 8.94 -10.58 -11.58
CA TYR A 76 7.77 -10.00 -12.22
C TYR A 76 8.13 -8.70 -12.95
N LYS A 77 7.75 -8.62 -14.24
CA LYS A 77 7.91 -7.40 -15.06
C LYS A 77 6.60 -6.60 -15.06
N GLY A 78 6.69 -5.28 -15.18
CA GLY A 78 5.53 -4.39 -15.29
C GLY A 78 5.13 -3.66 -14.00
N ILE A 79 5.86 -3.86 -12.90
CA ILE A 79 5.74 -3.07 -11.67
C ILE A 79 6.92 -2.09 -11.61
N SER A 80 6.64 -0.80 -11.61
CA SER A 80 7.67 0.26 -11.54
C SER A 80 7.93 0.69 -10.10
N ASP A 81 9.13 1.19 -9.81
CA ASP A 81 9.41 1.81 -8.52
C ASP A 81 8.73 3.18 -8.44
N GLN A 82 7.62 3.22 -7.72
CA GLN A 82 6.84 4.43 -7.50
C GLN A 82 6.99 4.96 -6.07
N SER A 83 7.96 4.45 -5.31
CA SER A 83 8.15 4.82 -3.90
C SER A 83 8.39 6.30 -3.70
N MET A 84 9.21 6.91 -4.57
CA MET A 84 9.47 8.36 -4.52
C MET A 84 8.22 9.19 -4.86
N ILE A 85 7.41 8.73 -5.82
CA ILE A 85 6.15 9.40 -6.18
C ILE A 85 5.19 9.34 -4.99
N CYS A 86 5.04 8.17 -4.35
CA CYS A 86 4.21 8.02 -3.16
C CYS A 86 4.68 8.92 -2.01
N LEU A 87 6.00 9.07 -1.81
CA LEU A 87 6.55 9.97 -0.80
C LEU A 87 6.17 11.42 -1.10
N LEU A 88 6.48 11.90 -2.31
CA LEU A 88 6.27 13.29 -2.70
C LEU A 88 4.79 13.67 -2.73
N CYS A 89 3.93 12.78 -3.26
CA CYS A 89 2.49 12.99 -3.23
C CYS A 89 1.98 13.06 -1.79
N SER A 90 2.42 12.18 -0.89
CA SER A 90 1.93 12.16 0.50
C SER A 90 2.28 13.40 1.32
N LEU A 91 3.27 14.18 0.91
CA LEU A 91 3.61 15.46 1.55
C LEU A 91 2.58 16.56 1.27
N ILE A 92 1.74 16.38 0.25
CA ILE A 92 0.71 17.36 -0.13
C ILE A 92 -0.48 17.22 0.81
N PRO A 93 -0.78 18.23 1.66
CA PRO A 93 -1.84 18.12 2.68
C PRO A 93 -3.25 18.01 2.08
N SER A 94 -3.46 18.48 0.85
CA SER A 94 -4.75 18.49 0.14
C SER A 94 -5.19 17.13 -0.44
N GLY A 95 -4.72 16.02 0.13
CA GLY A 95 -5.15 14.67 -0.26
C GLY A 95 -4.16 13.88 -1.10
N GLY A 96 -2.88 14.25 -1.13
CA GLY A 96 -1.89 13.50 -1.89
C GLY A 96 -1.60 12.08 -1.35
N TRP A 97 -2.02 11.81 -0.11
CA TRP A 97 -2.08 10.45 0.46
C TRP A 97 -3.07 9.54 -0.28
N ILE A 98 -4.15 10.09 -0.86
CA ILE A 98 -5.15 9.34 -1.64
C ILE A 98 -4.51 8.78 -2.94
N ILE A 99 -3.67 9.59 -3.60
CA ILE A 99 -2.94 9.18 -4.80
C ILE A 99 -1.99 8.02 -4.47
N SER A 100 -1.24 8.17 -3.37
CA SER A 100 -0.29 7.15 -2.90
C SER A 100 -0.97 5.84 -2.55
N MET A 101 -2.13 5.92 -1.88
CA MET A 101 -2.99 4.77 -1.56
C MET A 101 -3.43 4.02 -2.83
N GLY A 102 -3.95 4.74 -3.82
CA GLY A 102 -4.37 4.15 -5.10
C GLY A 102 -3.22 3.51 -5.87
N LEU A 103 -2.05 4.15 -5.87
CA LEU A 103 -0.86 3.68 -6.57
C LEU A 103 -0.32 2.38 -5.96
N ILE A 104 -0.19 2.35 -4.63
CA ILE A 104 0.21 1.14 -3.89
C ILE A 104 -0.79 0.00 -4.15
N GLN A 105 -2.10 0.28 -4.04
CA GLN A 105 -3.11 -0.74 -4.28
C GLN A 105 -3.10 -1.27 -5.72
N THR A 106 -2.83 -0.40 -6.70
CA THR A 106 -2.71 -0.80 -8.10
C THR A 106 -1.54 -1.77 -8.29
N ASN A 107 -0.37 -1.47 -7.73
CA ASN A 107 0.79 -2.36 -7.80
C ASN A 107 0.53 -3.70 -7.09
N ILE A 108 -0.15 -3.69 -5.94
CA ILE A 108 -0.56 -4.93 -5.25
C ILE A 108 -1.51 -5.75 -6.10
N ASN A 109 -2.49 -5.13 -6.78
CA ASN A 109 -3.43 -5.82 -7.66
C ASN A 109 -2.70 -6.43 -8.87
N THR A 110 -1.78 -5.68 -9.49
CA THR A 110 -0.94 -6.19 -10.58
C THR A 110 -0.11 -7.37 -10.11
N LEU A 111 0.48 -7.29 -8.91
CA LEU A 111 1.25 -8.38 -8.32
C LEU A 111 0.39 -9.64 -8.10
N HIS A 112 -0.81 -9.48 -7.53
CA HIS A 112 -1.78 -10.58 -7.32
C HIS A 112 -2.16 -11.26 -8.64
N PHE A 113 -2.40 -10.48 -9.69
CA PHE A 113 -2.69 -10.99 -11.03
C PHE A 113 -1.52 -11.81 -11.61
N LEU A 114 -0.29 -11.33 -11.46
CA LEU A 114 0.92 -12.03 -11.94
C LEU A 114 1.21 -13.31 -11.15
N GLU A 115 0.99 -13.31 -9.84
CA GLU A 115 1.05 -14.52 -9.00
C GLU A 115 0.01 -15.56 -9.42
N SER A 116 -1.24 -15.12 -9.64
CA SER A 116 -2.33 -15.98 -10.09
C SER A 116 -2.04 -16.64 -11.45
N ARG A 117 -1.49 -15.88 -12.40
CA ARG A 117 -1.06 -16.40 -13.72
C ARG A 117 0.05 -17.43 -13.61
N LYS A 118 1.06 -17.19 -12.77
CA LYS A 118 2.18 -18.11 -12.58
C LYS A 118 1.73 -19.43 -11.95
N ASN A 119 0.80 -19.38 -11.00
CA ASN A 119 0.26 -20.58 -10.36
C ASN A 119 -0.62 -21.43 -11.29
N GLN A 120 -1.26 -20.83 -12.30
CA GLN A 120 -2.01 -21.57 -13.33
C GLN A 120 -1.11 -22.24 -14.39
N GLN A 121 0.13 -21.77 -14.54
CA GLN A 121 1.09 -22.32 -15.51
C GLN A 121 1.96 -23.45 -14.94
N LYS A 122 1.80 -23.76 -13.66
CA LYS A 122 2.57 -24.78 -12.94
C LYS A 122 1.68 -25.99 -12.67
#